data_AF-A0A3N5V983-F1
#
_entry.id   AF-A0A3N5V983-F1
#
_cell.length_a   1.000
_cell.length_b   1.000
_cell.length_c   1.000
_cell.angle_alpha   90.00
_cell.angle_beta   90.00
_cell.angle_gamma   90.00
#
_symmetry.space_group_name_H-M   'P 1'
#
loop_
_entity.id
_entity.type
_entity.pdbx_description
1 polymer ?
#
loop_
_entity_poly.entity_id
_entity_poly.type
_entity_poly.pdbx_seq_one_letter_code
_entity_poly.pdbx_strand_id
1 'polypeptide(L)'
;ASVLLPAVAWLYWTGSASSGTVLLVWTMLVIPIDNILRPILIKYGVDLPMLLVIAGVVGGLLAFGLIGIFVGPVVLAVAYTLFTAWIGEDEAINRTEKTSGKESS
;
A
#
# COMPACT_ATOMS: atom_id res chain seq x y z
N ALA A 1 0.87 12.39 -5.30
CA ALA A 1 0.14 12.68 -6.55
C ALA A 1 0.38 14.06 -7.18
N SER A 2 0.22 15.20 -6.49
CA SER A 2 0.20 16.54 -7.14
C SER A 2 1.49 16.99 -7.86
N VAL A 3 2.61 16.30 -7.63
CA VAL A 3 3.93 16.63 -8.18
C VAL A 3 4.10 16.12 -9.63
N LEU A 4 3.28 15.16 -10.09
CA LEU A 4 3.42 14.56 -11.41
C LEU A 4 2.77 15.38 -12.55
N LEU A 5 1.81 16.26 -12.22
CA LEU A 5 1.14 17.13 -13.19
C LEU A 5 2.09 18.04 -13.98
N PRO A 6 3.04 18.77 -13.35
CA PRO A 6 3.99 19.59 -14.09
C PRO A 6 4.97 18.76 -14.94
N ALA A 7 5.34 17.55 -14.50
CA ALA A 7 6.22 16.66 -15.26
C ALA A 7 5.56 16.13 -16.54
N VAL A 8 4.26 15.78 -16.49
CA VAL A 8 3.48 15.37 -17.67
C VAL A 8 3.32 16.53 -18.65
N ALA A 9 3.06 17.74 -18.14
CA ALA A 9 2.97 18.94 -18.97
C ALA A 9 4.30 19.26 -19.69
N TRP A 10 5.44 19.11 -18.99
CA TRP A 10 6.78 19.32 -19.56
C TRP A 10 7.14 18.29 -20.64
N LEU A 11 6.72 17.04 -20.45
CA LEU A 11 7.02 15.98 -21.38
C LEU A 11 6.21 16.07 -22.68
N TYR A 12 4.97 16.58 -22.60
CA TYR A 12 4.18 16.91 -23.78
C TYR A 12 4.79 18.08 -24.58
N TRP A 13 5.47 19.02 -23.90
CA TRP A 13 6.19 20.12 -24.55
C TRP A 13 7.43 19.65 -25.32
N THR A 14 8.07 18.54 -24.92
CA THR A 14 9.31 18.02 -25.54
C THR A 14 9.11 17.16 -26.78
N GLY A 15 7.87 17.01 -27.28
CA GLY A 15 7.58 16.46 -28.61
C GLY A 15 7.54 14.92 -28.73
N SER A 16 7.80 14.19 -27.66
CA SER A 16 7.72 12.72 -27.61
C SER A 16 6.30 12.24 -27.24
N ALA A 17 5.37 12.36 -28.19
CA ALA A 17 3.94 12.04 -28.01
C ALA A 17 3.67 10.58 -27.56
N SER A 18 4.49 9.62 -27.97
CA SER A 18 4.38 8.21 -27.57
C SER A 18 4.71 8.01 -26.08
N SER A 19 5.85 8.54 -25.62
CA SER A 19 6.26 8.51 -24.21
C SER A 19 5.32 9.32 -23.31
N GLY A 20 4.80 10.46 -23.81
CA GLY A 20 3.79 11.26 -23.14
C GLY A 20 2.50 10.48 -22.89
N THR A 21 2.02 9.73 -23.89
CA THR A 21 0.78 8.94 -23.76
C THR A 21 0.93 7.79 -22.76
N VAL A 22 2.06 7.07 -22.77
CA VAL A 22 2.34 5.99 -21.81
C VAL A 22 2.37 6.52 -20.38
N LEU A 23 3.04 7.66 -20.15
CA LEU A 23 3.09 8.28 -18.84
C LEU A 23 1.76 8.90 -18.41
N LEU A 24 0.94 9.38 -19.35
CA LEU A 24 -0.41 9.86 -19.06
C LEU A 24 -1.30 8.71 -18.57
N VAL A 25 -1.31 7.58 -19.27
CA VAL A 25 -2.06 6.38 -18.85
C VAL A 25 -1.55 5.87 -17.50
N TRP A 26 -0.23 5.83 -17.29
CA TRP A 26 0.37 5.43 -16.02
C TRP A 26 -0.01 6.38 -14.88
N THR A 27 0.07 7.69 -15.09
CA THR A 27 -0.32 8.68 -14.07
C THR A 27 -1.81 8.65 -13.78
N MET A 28 -2.67 8.44 -14.78
CA MET A 28 -4.11 8.25 -14.61
C MET A 28 -4.45 7.08 -13.68
N LEU A 29 -3.66 6.00 -13.71
CA LEU A 29 -3.80 4.85 -12.81
C LEU A 29 -3.22 5.12 -11.40
N VAL A 30 -2.12 5.87 -11.30
CA VAL A 30 -1.45 6.16 -10.02
C VAL A 30 -2.18 7.22 -9.19
N ILE A 31 -2.83 8.21 -9.82
CA ILE A 31 -3.62 9.25 -9.14
C ILE A 31 -4.68 8.68 -8.18
N PRO A 32 -5.57 7.74 -8.59
CA PRO A 32 -6.54 7.17 -7.68
C PRO A 32 -5.88 6.31 -6.61
N ILE A 33 -4.76 5.63 -6.90
CA ILE A 33 -4.03 4.83 -5.91
C ILE A 33 -3.52 5.73 -4.78
N ASP A 34 -2.86 6.84 -5.08
CA ASP A 34 -2.39 7.80 -4.07
C ASP A 34 -3.54 8.41 -3.25
N ASN A 35 -4.68 8.66 -3.90
CA ASN A 35 -5.86 9.28 -3.29
C ASN A 35 -6.74 8.31 -2.49
N ILE A 36 -6.63 7.00 -2.75
CA ILE A 36 -7.36 5.92 -2.06
C ILE A 36 -6.51 5.37 -0.92
N LEU A 37 -5.20 5.22 -1.14
CA LEU A 37 -4.27 4.66 -0.17
C LEU A 37 -4.20 5.54 1.07
N ARG A 38 -4.20 6.87 0.91
CA ARG A 38 -4.17 7.82 2.03
C ARG A 38 -5.39 7.73 2.97
N PRO A 39 -6.65 7.82 2.50
CA PRO A 39 -7.82 7.71 3.36
C PRO A 39 -8.03 6.29 3.89
N ILE A 40 -7.63 5.23 3.19
CA ILE A 40 -7.68 3.86 3.72
C ILE A 40 -6.70 3.73 4.89
N LEU A 41 -5.45 4.17 4.73
CA LEU A 41 -4.44 4.09 5.78
C LEU A 41 -4.79 4.93 7.03
N ILE A 42 -5.52 6.04 6.84
CA ILE A 42 -5.93 6.95 7.93
C ILE A 42 -7.28 6.56 8.56
N LYS A 43 -8.25 6.03 7.79
CA LYS A 43 -9.57 5.62 8.32
C LYS A 43 -9.53 4.31 9.11
N TYR A 44 -8.57 3.43 8.82
CA TYR A 44 -8.47 2.12 9.44
C TYR A 44 -7.52 2.13 10.66
N GLY A 45 -7.85 2.88 11.70
CA GLY A 45 -7.44 2.53 13.08
C GLY A 45 -8.12 1.23 13.55
N VAL A 46 -8.15 0.23 12.69
CA VAL A 46 -9.01 -0.97 12.65
C VAL A 46 -8.08 -2.12 12.36
N ASP A 47 -8.20 -3.22 13.09
CA ASP A 47 -7.48 -4.49 12.99
C ASP A 47 -6.71 -4.69 11.66
N LEU A 48 -5.58 -3.98 11.53
CA LEU A 48 -4.80 -3.88 10.30
C LEU A 48 -4.44 -5.26 9.72
N PRO A 49 -4.16 -6.31 10.53
CA PRO A 49 -3.83 -7.62 10.00
C PRO A 49 -4.89 -8.21 9.05
N MET A 50 -6.18 -8.09 9.37
CA MET A 50 -7.23 -8.76 8.59
C MET A 50 -7.44 -8.08 7.23
N LEU A 51 -7.52 -6.75 7.22
CA LEU A 51 -7.70 -6.00 5.98
C LEU A 51 -6.47 -6.11 5.08
N LEU A 52 -5.27 -6.09 5.68
CA LEU A 52 -4.01 -6.22 4.95
C LEU A 52 -3.89 -7.60 4.27
N VAL A 53 -4.37 -8.66 4.93
CA VAL A 53 -4.45 -10.00 4.34
C VAL A 53 -5.44 -10.03 3.17
N ILE A 54 -6.65 -9.50 3.32
CA ILE A 54 -7.66 -9.49 2.23
C ILE A 54 -7.18 -8.64 1.05
N ALA A 55 -6.62 -7.46 1.30
CA ALA A 55 -6.04 -6.60 0.29
C ALA A 55 -4.85 -7.28 -0.40
N GLY A 56 -4.01 -8.00 0.35
CA GLY A 56 -2.91 -8.78 -0.17
C GLY A 56 -3.37 -9.91 -1.08
N VAL A 57 -4.39 -10.68 -0.67
CA VAL A 57 -4.96 -11.77 -1.49
C VAL A 57 -5.57 -11.23 -2.79
N VAL A 58 -6.42 -10.20 -2.72
CA VAL A 58 -7.09 -9.63 -3.89
C VAL A 58 -6.09 -8.94 -4.82
N GLY A 59 -5.19 -8.13 -4.27
CA GLY A 59 -4.16 -7.44 -5.04
C GLY A 59 -3.16 -8.41 -5.67
N GLY A 60 -2.74 -9.43 -4.93
CA GLY A 60 -1.88 -10.49 -5.43
C GLY A 60 -2.53 -11.30 -6.54
N LEU A 61 -3.81 -11.65 -6.39
CA LEU A 61 -4.58 -12.35 -7.42
C LEU A 61 -4.64 -11.55 -8.73
N LEU A 62 -4.85 -10.23 -8.66
CA LEU A 62 -4.89 -9.36 -9.83
C LEU A 62 -3.51 -9.15 -10.49
N ALA A 63 -2.43 -9.11 -9.70
CA ALA A 63 -1.08 -8.86 -10.20
C ALA A 63 -0.37 -10.10 -10.74
N PHE A 64 -0.51 -11.24 -10.05
CA PHE A 64 0.25 -12.48 -10.31
C PHE A 64 -0.65 -13.72 -10.50
N GLY A 65 -1.97 -13.57 -10.55
CA GLY A 65 -2.90 -14.71 -10.67
C GLY A 65 -2.95 -15.55 -9.39
N LEU A 66 -3.25 -16.85 -9.53
CA LEU A 66 -3.44 -17.75 -8.37
C LEU A 66 -2.26 -17.78 -7.39
N ILE A 67 -1.01 -17.67 -7.89
CA ILE A 67 0.20 -17.62 -7.06
C ILE A 67 0.18 -16.39 -6.13
N GLY A 68 -0.39 -15.29 -6.60
CA GLY A 68 -0.50 -14.05 -5.86
C GLY A 68 -1.37 -14.15 -4.60
N ILE A 69 -2.23 -15.17 -4.46
CA ILE A 69 -3.00 -15.40 -3.22
C ILE A 69 -2.05 -15.72 -2.04
N PHE A 70 -0.92 -16.38 -2.31
CA PHE A 70 0.10 -16.67 -1.30
C PHE A 70 1.13 -15.54 -1.19
N VAL A 71 1.58 -15.02 -2.32
CA VAL A 71 2.64 -14.00 -2.37
C VAL A 71 2.15 -12.64 -1.88
N GLY A 72 0.90 -12.28 -2.21
CA GLY A 72 0.32 -10.98 -1.92
C GLY A 72 0.28 -10.63 -0.43
N PRO A 73 -0.31 -11.47 0.45
CA PRO A 73 -0.33 -11.22 1.89
C PRO A 73 1.05 -11.15 2.51
N VAL A 74 1.99 -12.01 2.07
CA VAL A 74 3.35 -12.05 2.59
C VAL A 74 4.10 -10.76 2.29
N VAL A 75 4.04 -10.30 1.04
CA VAL A 75 4.70 -9.05 0.61
C VAL A 75 4.09 -7.85 1.33
N LEU A 76 2.76 -7.80 1.47
CA LEU A 76 2.09 -6.71 2.20
C LEU A 76 2.45 -6.69 3.68
N ALA A 77 2.55 -7.85 4.35
CA ALA A 77 2.96 -7.93 5.74
C ALA A 77 4.38 -7.36 5.95
N VAL A 78 5.33 -7.72 5.08
CA VAL A 78 6.70 -7.20 5.15
C VAL A 78 6.73 -5.69 4.88
N ALA A 79 6.03 -5.22 3.86
CA ALA A 79 5.94 -3.80 3.55
C ALA A 79 5.34 -3.00 4.72
N TYR A 80 4.30 -3.54 5.37
CA TYR A 80 3.70 -2.95 6.55
C TYR A 80 4.68 -2.88 7.72
N THR A 81 5.40 -3.97 8.03
CA THR A 81 6.43 -3.97 9.08
C THR A 81 7.54 -2.94 8.82
N LEU A 82 7.99 -2.80 7.58
CA LEU A 82 8.99 -1.79 7.21
C LEU A 82 8.43 -0.36 7.32
N PHE A 83 7.18 -0.18 6.92
CA PHE A 83 6.49 1.11 6.99
C PHE A 83 6.28 1.56 8.44
N THR A 84 5.87 0.65 9.34
CA THR A 84 5.71 0.94 10.78
C THR A 84 7.04 1.20 11.46
N ALA A 85 8.08 0.42 11.13
CA ALA A 85 9.44 0.63 11.64
C ALA A 85 10.00 1.99 11.21
N TRP A 86 9.64 2.47 10.00
CA TRP A 86 10.05 3.77 9.51
C TRP A 86 9.32 4.95 10.20
N ILE A 87 8.04 4.77 10.54
CA ILE A 87 7.24 5.79 11.25
C ILE A 87 7.59 5.86 12.74
N GLY A 88 8.26 4.85 13.30
CA GLY A 88 8.68 4.82 14.70
C GLY A 88 7.57 4.41 15.67
N GLU A 89 6.58 3.65 15.19
CA GLU A 89 5.45 3.19 16.00
C GLU A 89 5.55 1.69 16.30
N ASP A 90 6.25 1.37 17.39
CA ASP A 90 6.43 0.02 17.93
C ASP A 90 5.19 -0.44 18.74
N GLU A 91 4.01 -0.59 18.13
CA GLU A 91 2.77 -0.75 18.93
C GLU A 91 1.86 -1.97 18.61
N ALA A 92 2.23 -2.90 17.73
CA ALA A 92 1.31 -4.01 17.38
C ALA A 92 1.63 -5.40 17.96
N ILE A 93 2.82 -5.66 18.52
CA ILE A 93 3.20 -6.99 19.06
C ILE A 93 3.32 -7.01 20.59
N ASN A 94 3.07 -5.90 21.29
CA ASN A 94 3.21 -5.83 22.76
C ASN A 94 1.92 -6.27 23.52
N ARG A 95 0.77 -6.43 22.83
CA ARG A 95 -0.52 -6.73 23.48
C ARG A 95 -0.80 -8.22 23.69
N THR A 96 -0.25 -9.10 22.85
CA THR A 96 -0.33 -10.56 23.06
C THR A 96 0.42 -11.02 24.32
N GLU A 97 1.38 -10.23 24.80
CA GLU A 97 2.12 -10.50 26.04
C GLU A 97 1.32 -10.10 27.30
N LYS A 98 0.57 -8.98 27.26
CA LYS A 98 -0.16 -8.45 28.43
C LYS A 98 -1.36 -9.29 28.87
N THR A 99 -1.98 -10.07 27.99
CA THR A 99 -3.10 -10.95 28.34
C THR A 99 -2.66 -12.27 28.98
N SER A 100 -1.45 -12.76 28.71
CA SER A 100 -0.93 -13.99 29.33
C SER A 100 -0.43 -13.77 30.75
N GLY A 101 0.03 -12.56 31.10
CA GLY A 101 0.59 -12.25 32.44
C GLY A 101 -0.44 -11.92 33.52
N LYS A 102 -1.72 -11.75 33.16
CA LYS A 102 -2.79 -11.40 34.12
C LYS A 102 -3.57 -12.59 34.66
N GLU A 103 -3.44 -13.76 34.05
CA GLU A 103 -4.15 -14.99 34.45
C GLU A 103 -3.34 -15.85 35.42
N SER A 104 -2.05 -15.56 35.63
CA SER A 104 -1.17 -16.27 36.56
C SER A 104 -0.91 -15.52 37.87
N SER A 105 -1.68 -14.47 38.20
CA SER A 105 -1.48 -13.64 39.39
C SER A 105 -2.76 -13.46 40.19
#